data_AF-A0A1Y2U7T8-F1
#
_entry.id   AF-A0A1Y2U7T8-F1
#
_cell.length_a   1.000
_cell.length_b   1.000
_cell.length_c   1.000
_cell.angle_alpha   90.00
_cell.angle_beta   90.00
_cell.angle_gamma   90.00
#
_symmetry.space_group_name_H-M   'P 1'
#
loop_
_entity.id
_entity.type
_entity.pdbx_description
1 polymer ?
#
loop_
_entity_poly.entity_id
_entity_poly.type
_entity_poly.pdbx_seq_one_letter_code
_entity_poly.pdbx_strand_id
1 'polypeptide(L)'
;MNELPTELNIITLNCWGLLHLSAYRAERLTAIGRELAAADPPPHIIALQECWTQEDYRSIRRETRFVLPFGKFYHSGVFGGGLAILSRWPIEESTMYRYPLNGRPTAFFRGDWFVGKGVACARIRFGPGDRDIVEVFNTHTHAIYEHPPDKTDSYAVQRLAQSWEMAKLVRGAAERGHLAIALGDFNDVPLSLSYRMLTAHAPIRDAWRVLNPDSSLGSAVHELERARRRPVPSAQFNLAENGVTSNSTYNTWAWPKSDQRALRSGKRPMIIPPDTPDPRGKRIDYIFFSPQVSTGWVVKDVRVGMLARHPELGCSLSDHFSVEATLLLHTSNSAVHTSSPSRPPSPPSPNSPKRPGSTHSHLAVEDPAQNESDGQSHAAASLLALEHGTYLQSPTGSEYRVGSRLDLRQSYDAQLRDSARSIPTRRGEGLPCTTYDEVLSQIHAYVARERSQRRWRFLHFFAWVVVVVACYIAVWFVPYQGIAFAFLVLSSLGFLAGAMDGLMALLFFGSEIRALKEFEWEIMNAKATANLKCGIRGGWDGETIYEIPFLD
;
A
#
# COMPACT_ATOMS: atom_id res chain seq x y z
N MET A 1 -2.58 -26.64 -24.50
CA MET A 1 -2.80 -26.50 -23.05
C MET A 1 -1.89 -25.39 -22.59
N ASN A 2 -2.43 -24.27 -22.09
CA ASN A 2 -1.58 -23.22 -21.54
C ASN A 2 -1.01 -23.73 -20.22
N GLU A 3 0.33 -23.81 -20.12
CA GLU A 3 1.01 -24.12 -18.87
C GLU A 3 0.67 -23.07 -17.81
N LEU A 4 0.57 -23.51 -16.55
CA LEU A 4 0.38 -22.61 -15.41
C LEU A 4 1.58 -21.66 -15.30
N PRO A 5 1.36 -20.37 -14.98
CA PRO A 5 2.46 -19.44 -14.76
C PRO A 5 3.29 -19.90 -13.56
N THR A 6 4.60 -20.06 -13.78
CA THR A 6 5.56 -20.27 -12.70
C THR A 6 5.91 -18.97 -11.98
N GLU A 7 5.70 -17.83 -12.65
CA GLU A 7 5.99 -16.49 -12.13
C GLU A 7 4.80 -15.53 -12.32
N LEU A 8 4.60 -14.65 -11.34
CA LEU A 8 3.62 -13.57 -11.36
C LEU A 8 4.32 -12.22 -11.21
N ASN A 9 4.35 -11.43 -12.30
CA ASN A 9 4.87 -10.08 -12.32
C ASN A 9 3.74 -9.09 -12.04
N ILE A 10 3.87 -8.33 -10.95
CA ILE A 10 2.83 -7.45 -10.42
C ILE A 10 3.40 -6.05 -10.31
N ILE A 11 2.64 -5.06 -10.78
CA ILE A 11 3.00 -3.64 -10.68
C ILE A 11 1.87 -2.89 -9.98
N THR A 12 2.21 -1.99 -9.06
CA THR A 12 1.28 -0.96 -8.57
C THR A 12 1.85 0.43 -8.81
N LEU A 13 0.97 1.37 -9.21
CA LEU A 13 1.36 2.76 -9.45
C LEU A 13 0.19 3.71 -9.16
N ASN A 14 0.43 4.70 -8.29
CA ASN A 14 -0.38 5.91 -8.25
C ASN A 14 0.01 6.78 -9.47
N CYS A 15 -0.94 7.03 -10.37
CA CYS A 15 -0.69 7.71 -11.65
C CYS A 15 -0.68 9.24 -11.55
N TRP A 16 -1.14 9.81 -10.43
CA TRP A 16 -1.33 11.26 -10.27
C TRP A 16 -2.10 11.89 -11.43
N GLY A 17 -3.30 11.35 -11.66
CA GLY A 17 -4.18 11.69 -12.78
C GLY A 17 -5.31 12.66 -12.42
N LEU A 18 -5.16 13.48 -11.37
CA LEU A 18 -6.22 14.41 -10.93
C LEU A 18 -6.61 15.37 -12.05
N LEU A 19 -7.89 15.35 -12.42
CA LEU A 19 -8.46 16.21 -13.45
C LEU A 19 -8.30 17.69 -13.04
N HIS A 20 -7.80 18.53 -13.95
CA HIS A 20 -7.48 19.96 -13.78
C HIS A 20 -6.34 20.32 -12.82
N LEU A 21 -5.91 19.43 -11.92
CA LEU A 21 -4.81 19.71 -10.97
C LEU A 21 -3.46 19.17 -11.44
N SER A 22 -3.48 17.99 -12.07
CA SER A 22 -2.26 17.32 -12.49
C SER A 22 -1.70 17.94 -13.77
N ALA A 23 -0.47 18.44 -13.72
CA ALA A 23 0.19 19.02 -14.89
C ALA A 23 0.49 17.94 -15.94
N TYR A 24 0.33 18.29 -17.23
CA TYR A 24 0.60 17.41 -18.39
C TYR A 24 -0.05 16.03 -18.28
N ARG A 25 -1.28 15.98 -17.75
CA ARG A 25 -1.95 14.72 -17.41
C ARG A 25 -2.04 13.77 -18.60
N ALA A 26 -2.57 14.23 -19.73
CA ALA A 26 -2.83 13.36 -20.88
C ALA A 26 -1.53 12.76 -21.46
N GLU A 27 -0.49 13.58 -21.56
CA GLU A 27 0.83 13.19 -22.06
C GLU A 27 1.49 12.18 -21.12
N ARG A 28 1.51 12.47 -19.80
CA ARG A 28 2.07 11.57 -18.79
C ARG A 28 1.33 10.24 -18.71
N LEU A 29 0.00 10.24 -18.67
CA LEU A 29 -0.79 9.01 -18.56
C LEU A 29 -0.64 8.12 -19.81
N THR A 30 -0.46 8.72 -21.00
CA THR A 30 -0.14 7.98 -22.22
C THR A 30 1.26 7.38 -22.15
N ALA A 31 2.25 8.14 -21.68
CA ALA A 31 3.61 7.66 -21.47
C ALA A 31 3.67 6.53 -20.42
N ILE A 32 2.93 6.64 -19.31
CA ILE A 32 2.74 5.54 -18.34
C ILE A 32 2.25 4.28 -19.05
N GLY A 33 1.23 4.39 -19.91
CA GLY A 33 0.72 3.25 -20.67
C GLY A 33 1.79 2.57 -21.53
N ARG A 34 2.67 3.35 -22.17
CA ARG A 34 3.78 2.85 -22.99
C ARG A 34 4.86 2.16 -22.16
N GLU A 35 5.28 2.78 -21.05
CA GLU A 35 6.26 2.20 -20.13
C GLU A 35 5.75 0.88 -19.54
N LEU A 36 4.48 0.81 -19.13
CA LEU A 36 3.87 -0.42 -18.62
C LEU A 36 3.79 -1.52 -19.70
N ALA A 37 3.57 -1.15 -20.96
CA ALA A 37 3.55 -2.09 -22.07
C ALA A 37 4.95 -2.60 -22.46
N ALA A 38 5.98 -1.78 -22.24
CA ALA A 38 7.38 -2.09 -22.51
C ALA A 38 8.13 -2.67 -21.30
N ALA A 39 7.48 -2.79 -20.15
CA ALA A 39 8.09 -3.28 -18.91
C ALA A 39 8.65 -4.71 -19.08
N ASP A 40 9.84 -4.92 -18.51
CA ASP A 40 10.55 -6.21 -18.52
C ASP A 40 10.88 -6.63 -17.08
N PRO A 41 10.46 -7.84 -16.63
CA PRO A 41 9.63 -8.79 -17.36
C PRO A 41 8.19 -8.27 -17.59
N PRO A 42 7.49 -8.77 -18.63
CA PRO A 42 6.12 -8.35 -18.93
C PRO A 42 5.19 -8.53 -17.72
N PRO A 43 4.39 -7.50 -17.36
CA PRO A 43 3.49 -7.58 -16.23
C PRO A 43 2.34 -8.55 -16.50
N HIS A 44 1.89 -9.22 -15.45
CA HIS A 44 0.71 -10.07 -15.45
C HIS A 44 -0.51 -9.36 -14.84
N ILE A 45 -0.27 -8.53 -13.82
CA ILE A 45 -1.30 -7.77 -13.10
C ILE A 45 -0.75 -6.38 -12.85
N ILE A 46 -1.57 -5.35 -13.13
CA ILE A 46 -1.27 -3.96 -12.77
C ILE A 46 -2.43 -3.39 -11.98
N ALA A 47 -2.14 -2.77 -10.84
CA ALA A 47 -3.06 -1.96 -10.08
C ALA A 47 -2.69 -0.48 -10.22
N LEU A 48 -3.67 0.34 -10.61
CA LEU A 48 -3.48 1.78 -10.77
C LEU A 48 -4.32 2.54 -9.76
N GLN A 49 -3.74 3.56 -9.15
CA GLN A 49 -4.42 4.54 -8.29
C GLN A 49 -4.39 5.92 -8.96
N GLU A 50 -5.30 6.80 -8.55
CA GLU A 50 -5.51 8.12 -9.15
C GLU A 50 -5.68 8.13 -10.69
N CYS A 51 -6.24 7.05 -11.23
CA CYS A 51 -6.73 7.02 -12.61
C CYS A 51 -8.19 7.49 -12.59
N TRP A 52 -8.40 8.80 -12.67
CA TRP A 52 -9.70 9.42 -12.38
C TRP A 52 -10.66 9.45 -13.56
N THR A 53 -10.15 9.55 -14.78
CA THR A 53 -10.99 9.72 -15.97
C THR A 53 -11.03 8.46 -16.83
N GLN A 54 -12.18 8.24 -17.46
CA GLN A 54 -12.34 7.16 -18.42
C GLN A 54 -11.43 7.33 -19.64
N GLU A 55 -11.09 8.58 -19.99
CA GLU A 55 -10.15 8.92 -21.06
C GLU A 55 -8.74 8.45 -20.73
N ASP A 56 -8.20 8.83 -19.56
CA ASP A 56 -6.87 8.44 -19.11
C ASP A 56 -6.75 6.91 -19.00
N TYR A 57 -7.77 6.25 -18.43
CA TYR A 57 -7.85 4.78 -18.39
C TYR A 57 -7.83 4.17 -19.79
N ARG A 58 -8.60 4.70 -20.74
CA ARG A 58 -8.64 4.19 -22.12
C ARG A 58 -7.30 4.42 -22.85
N SER A 59 -6.59 5.51 -22.54
CA SER A 59 -5.26 5.76 -23.09
C SER A 59 -4.29 4.67 -22.63
N ILE A 60 -4.20 4.41 -21.32
CA ILE A 60 -3.37 3.34 -20.77
C ILE A 60 -3.77 1.97 -21.36
N ARG A 61 -5.07 1.66 -21.36
CA ARG A 61 -5.60 0.39 -21.91
C ARG A 61 -5.21 0.18 -23.37
N ARG A 62 -5.18 1.26 -24.16
CA ARG A 62 -4.76 1.18 -25.55
C ARG A 62 -3.32 0.68 -25.58
N GLU A 63 -2.39 1.35 -24.94
CA GLU A 63 -0.97 0.98 -24.96
C GLU A 63 -0.73 -0.44 -24.43
N THR A 64 -1.40 -0.85 -23.35
CA THR A 64 -1.15 -2.14 -22.68
C THR A 64 -1.90 -3.33 -23.30
N ARG A 65 -2.79 -3.14 -24.27
CA ARG A 65 -3.78 -4.15 -24.73
C ARG A 65 -3.20 -5.49 -25.17
N PHE A 66 -1.97 -5.51 -25.68
CA PHE A 66 -1.34 -6.72 -26.20
C PHE A 66 -0.68 -7.57 -25.11
N VAL A 67 -0.30 -6.97 -23.99
CA VAL A 67 0.31 -7.66 -22.84
C VAL A 67 -0.76 -7.96 -21.77
N LEU A 68 -1.68 -7.02 -21.57
CA LEU A 68 -2.74 -7.07 -20.57
C LEU A 68 -4.11 -6.84 -21.26
N PRO A 69 -4.66 -7.84 -21.96
CA PRO A 69 -5.90 -7.68 -22.72
C PRO A 69 -7.14 -7.44 -21.85
N PHE A 70 -7.11 -7.74 -20.55
CA PHE A 70 -8.24 -7.55 -19.64
C PHE A 70 -8.01 -6.34 -18.75
N GLY A 71 -9.07 -5.59 -18.46
CA GLY A 71 -8.98 -4.44 -17.58
C GLY A 71 -10.33 -3.98 -17.05
N LYS A 72 -10.34 -3.49 -15.82
CA LYS A 72 -11.50 -2.97 -15.12
C LYS A 72 -11.20 -1.58 -14.55
N PHE A 73 -12.01 -0.61 -14.95
CA PHE A 73 -12.12 0.70 -14.31
C PHE A 73 -13.22 0.66 -13.25
N TYR A 74 -12.93 1.20 -12.06
CA TYR A 74 -13.82 1.14 -10.90
C TYR A 74 -14.46 2.51 -10.62
N HIS A 75 -15.79 2.49 -10.50
CA HIS A 75 -16.58 3.67 -10.15
C HIS A 75 -16.92 3.64 -8.66
N SER A 76 -16.81 4.78 -7.99
CA SER A 76 -17.20 4.99 -6.60
C SER A 76 -17.56 6.46 -6.37
N GLY A 77 -18.40 6.72 -5.37
CA GLY A 77 -18.80 8.08 -4.99
C GLY A 77 -19.30 8.93 -6.16
N VAL A 78 -19.09 10.25 -6.07
CA VAL A 78 -19.51 11.25 -7.07
C VAL A 78 -18.42 11.46 -8.13
N PHE A 79 -17.14 11.35 -7.75
CA PHE A 79 -16.00 11.65 -8.63
C PHE A 79 -15.26 10.42 -9.17
N GLY A 80 -15.76 9.20 -8.91
CA GLY A 80 -15.10 7.95 -9.30
C GLY A 80 -14.19 7.40 -8.20
N GLY A 81 -13.78 6.13 -8.32
CA GLY A 81 -12.89 5.50 -7.34
C GLY A 81 -11.40 5.83 -7.56
N GLY A 82 -11.03 6.31 -8.75
CA GLY A 82 -9.63 6.53 -9.12
C GLY A 82 -8.82 5.24 -9.27
N LEU A 83 -9.48 4.07 -9.27
CA LEU A 83 -8.83 2.76 -9.26
C LEU A 83 -9.06 2.01 -10.57
N ALA A 84 -8.01 1.35 -11.05
CA ALA A 84 -8.10 0.41 -12.16
C ALA A 84 -7.26 -0.85 -11.90
N ILE A 85 -7.69 -1.97 -12.46
CA ILE A 85 -6.91 -3.22 -12.49
C ILE A 85 -6.79 -3.66 -13.94
N LEU A 86 -5.56 -3.95 -14.39
CA LEU A 86 -5.25 -4.54 -15.69
C LEU A 86 -4.70 -5.95 -15.46
N SER A 87 -5.05 -6.88 -16.35
CA SER A 87 -4.74 -8.29 -16.19
C SER A 87 -4.41 -8.96 -17.52
N ARG A 88 -3.46 -9.90 -17.47
CA ARG A 88 -3.16 -10.83 -18.56
C ARG A 88 -4.29 -11.84 -18.79
N TRP A 89 -5.03 -12.17 -17.72
CA TRP A 89 -6.09 -13.18 -17.73
C TRP A 89 -7.49 -12.58 -17.48
N PRO A 90 -8.57 -13.29 -17.86
CA PRO A 90 -9.94 -12.83 -17.64
C PRO A 90 -10.23 -12.49 -16.18
N ILE A 91 -10.93 -11.37 -15.98
CA ILE A 91 -11.51 -10.98 -14.70
C ILE A 91 -12.90 -11.64 -14.64
N GLU A 92 -13.05 -12.67 -13.80
CA GLU A 92 -14.32 -13.41 -13.67
C GLU A 92 -15.35 -12.63 -12.85
N GLU A 93 -14.87 -11.94 -11.80
CA GLU A 93 -15.71 -11.13 -10.92
C GLU A 93 -14.99 -9.85 -10.54
N SER A 94 -15.75 -8.77 -10.35
CA SER A 94 -15.21 -7.49 -9.89
C SER A 94 -16.19 -6.78 -8.96
N THR A 95 -15.67 -6.21 -7.88
CA THR A 95 -16.46 -5.47 -6.89
C THR A 95 -15.72 -4.20 -6.49
N MET A 96 -16.41 -3.07 -6.40
CA MET A 96 -15.88 -1.88 -5.72
C MET A 96 -16.43 -1.85 -4.31
N TYR A 97 -15.62 -2.27 -3.33
CA TYR A 97 -16.00 -2.23 -1.92
C TYR A 97 -15.70 -0.84 -1.35
N ARG A 98 -16.73 -0.06 -1.02
CA ARG A 98 -16.56 1.27 -0.41
C ARG A 98 -16.27 1.15 1.08
N TYR A 99 -15.28 1.89 1.56
CA TYR A 99 -15.02 1.92 2.99
C TYR A 99 -16.19 2.56 3.77
N PRO A 100 -16.58 1.98 4.92
CA PRO A 100 -17.60 2.57 5.78
C PRO A 100 -17.18 3.95 6.32
N LEU A 101 -15.89 4.13 6.60
CA LEU A 101 -15.29 5.39 7.05
C LEU A 101 -14.44 6.01 5.93
N ASN A 102 -15.01 7.04 5.29
CA ASN A 102 -14.49 7.67 4.07
C ASN A 102 -14.24 9.17 4.23
N GLY A 103 -13.71 9.57 5.38
CA GLY A 103 -13.27 10.94 5.63
C GLY A 103 -14.42 11.88 6.03
N ARG A 104 -14.14 13.18 6.00
CA ARG A 104 -15.03 14.20 6.57
C ARG A 104 -15.77 14.97 5.48
N PRO A 105 -17.10 15.07 5.55
CA PRO A 105 -17.89 15.89 4.63
C PRO A 105 -17.47 17.37 4.62
N THR A 106 -17.01 17.85 5.77
CA THR A 106 -16.59 19.25 5.99
C THR A 106 -15.25 19.59 5.35
N ALA A 107 -14.42 18.58 5.05
CA ALA A 107 -13.16 18.74 4.34
C ALA A 107 -13.40 18.71 2.82
N PHE A 108 -14.43 19.43 2.34
CA PHE A 108 -14.87 19.37 0.96
C PHE A 108 -13.76 19.77 -0.04
N PHE A 109 -12.88 20.68 0.37
CA PHE A 109 -11.71 21.12 -0.39
C PHE A 109 -10.60 20.07 -0.52
N ARG A 110 -10.62 19.01 0.31
CA ARG A 110 -9.69 17.86 0.18
C ARG A 110 -10.19 16.81 -0.81
N GLY A 111 -11.47 16.85 -1.21
CA GLY A 111 -12.07 15.97 -2.24
C GLY A 111 -12.30 14.51 -1.83
N ASP A 112 -11.48 13.98 -0.93
CA ASP A 112 -11.46 12.58 -0.47
C ASP A 112 -12.84 12.00 -0.05
N TRP A 113 -13.69 12.82 0.57
CA TRP A 113 -15.02 12.39 1.00
C TRP A 113 -15.98 12.09 -0.16
N PHE A 114 -15.94 12.91 -1.21
CA PHE A 114 -16.85 12.78 -2.36
C PHE A 114 -16.46 11.65 -3.32
N VAL A 115 -15.19 11.26 -3.29
CA VAL A 115 -14.62 10.15 -4.06
C VAL A 115 -15.19 8.81 -3.58
N GLY A 116 -15.42 8.67 -2.28
CA GLY A 116 -15.82 7.40 -1.68
C GLY A 116 -14.72 6.34 -1.85
N LYS A 117 -13.57 6.55 -1.19
CA LYS A 117 -12.44 5.60 -1.21
C LYS A 117 -12.88 4.18 -0.86
N GLY A 118 -12.11 3.20 -1.31
CA GLY A 118 -12.46 1.80 -1.16
C GLY A 118 -11.41 0.85 -1.69
N VAL A 119 -11.84 -0.39 -1.89
CA VAL A 119 -11.04 -1.48 -2.44
C VAL A 119 -11.66 -1.91 -3.76
N ALA A 120 -10.90 -1.78 -4.83
CA ALA A 120 -11.19 -2.39 -6.11
C ALA A 120 -10.77 -3.87 -6.05
N CYS A 121 -11.76 -4.76 -6.04
CA CYS A 121 -11.56 -6.20 -6.01
C CYS A 121 -11.71 -6.78 -7.42
N ALA A 122 -10.81 -7.69 -7.80
CA ALA A 122 -10.90 -8.51 -9.01
C ALA A 122 -10.57 -9.97 -8.69
N ARG A 123 -11.43 -10.89 -9.09
CA ARG A 123 -11.16 -12.33 -9.07
C ARG A 123 -10.72 -12.76 -10.46
N ILE A 124 -9.46 -13.17 -10.59
CA ILE A 124 -8.80 -13.43 -11.88
C ILE A 124 -8.38 -14.89 -11.93
N ARG A 125 -8.79 -15.60 -12.99
CA ARG A 125 -8.41 -17.00 -13.20
C ARG A 125 -7.18 -17.08 -14.10
N PHE A 126 -6.07 -17.58 -13.57
CA PHE A 126 -4.80 -17.71 -14.30
C PHE A 126 -4.54 -19.13 -14.83
N GLY A 127 -5.36 -20.11 -14.43
CA GLY A 127 -5.23 -21.52 -14.81
C GLY A 127 -6.57 -22.28 -14.82
N PRO A 128 -6.59 -23.55 -15.26
CA PRO A 128 -7.82 -24.33 -15.42
C PRO A 128 -8.42 -24.85 -14.11
N GLY A 129 -7.64 -24.96 -13.03
CA GLY A 129 -8.08 -25.50 -11.75
C GLY A 129 -8.94 -24.53 -10.93
N ASP A 130 -9.74 -25.09 -10.03
CA ASP A 130 -10.64 -24.31 -9.15
C ASP A 130 -9.91 -23.41 -8.17
N ARG A 131 -8.60 -23.64 -7.95
CA ARG A 131 -7.74 -22.83 -7.08
C ARG A 131 -6.72 -21.98 -7.84
N ASP A 132 -6.73 -22.03 -9.17
CA ASP A 132 -5.83 -21.23 -10.02
C ASP A 132 -6.38 -19.80 -10.18
N ILE A 133 -6.65 -19.19 -9.03
CA ILE A 133 -7.30 -17.90 -8.88
C ILE A 133 -6.39 -16.99 -8.08
N VAL A 134 -6.25 -15.78 -8.59
CA VAL A 134 -5.69 -14.65 -7.87
C VAL A 134 -6.77 -13.62 -7.63
N GLU A 135 -6.99 -13.27 -6.37
CA GLU A 135 -7.85 -12.15 -5.96
C GLU A 135 -7.00 -10.93 -5.68
N VAL A 136 -7.24 -9.88 -6.45
CA VAL A 136 -6.48 -8.63 -6.42
C VAL A 136 -7.31 -7.56 -5.72
N PHE A 137 -6.73 -6.94 -4.71
CA PHE A 137 -7.34 -5.89 -3.88
C PHE A 137 -6.53 -4.60 -4.02
N ASN A 138 -6.90 -3.78 -5.00
CA ASN A 138 -6.29 -2.47 -5.24
C ASN A 138 -6.95 -1.41 -4.34
N THR A 139 -6.18 -0.59 -3.64
CA THR A 139 -6.72 0.52 -2.84
C THR A 139 -5.91 1.80 -2.94
N HIS A 140 -6.56 2.90 -2.54
CA HIS A 140 -5.94 4.19 -2.28
C HIS A 140 -6.57 4.76 -1.00
N THR A 141 -5.91 4.58 0.14
CA THR A 141 -6.42 4.99 1.47
C THR A 141 -6.30 6.52 1.65
N HIS A 142 -6.82 7.07 2.76
CA HIS A 142 -6.76 8.51 3.01
C HIS A 142 -5.33 9.06 3.11
N ALA A 143 -5.06 10.17 2.43
CA ALA A 143 -3.76 10.82 2.52
C ALA A 143 -3.51 11.49 3.87
N ILE A 144 -2.24 11.57 4.26
CA ILE A 144 -1.78 12.37 5.39
C ILE A 144 -1.55 13.81 4.90
N TYR A 145 -2.49 14.70 5.19
CA TYR A 145 -2.42 16.12 4.78
C TYR A 145 -1.70 17.01 5.79
N GLU A 146 -1.60 16.54 7.03
CA GLU A 146 -0.88 17.23 8.10
C GLU A 146 0.59 16.78 8.10
N HIS A 147 1.54 17.70 8.31
CA HIS A 147 2.95 17.35 8.45
C HIS A 147 3.31 17.31 9.94
N PRO A 148 3.51 16.13 10.55
CA PRO A 148 4.02 16.03 11.92
C PRO A 148 5.42 16.66 12.02
N PRO A 149 5.81 17.18 13.21
CA PRO A 149 5.16 17.00 14.51
C PRO A 149 4.07 18.04 14.84
N ASP A 150 3.96 19.13 14.07
CA ASP A 150 3.19 20.32 14.48
C ASP A 150 1.67 20.17 14.35
N LYS A 151 1.19 19.10 13.70
CA LYS A 151 -0.23 18.84 13.47
C LYS A 151 -0.54 17.36 13.64
N THR A 152 -1.62 17.08 14.38
CA THR A 152 -2.14 15.73 14.57
C THR A 152 -2.78 15.23 13.27
N ASP A 153 -2.43 14.01 12.87
CA ASP A 153 -3.06 13.34 11.74
C ASP A 153 -4.56 13.18 11.97
N SER A 154 -5.32 13.89 11.15
CA SER A 154 -6.76 14.01 11.29
C SER A 154 -7.51 12.78 10.73
N TYR A 155 -6.84 11.92 9.97
CA TYR A 155 -7.41 10.77 9.26
C TYR A 155 -6.86 9.41 9.71
N ALA A 156 -6.08 9.36 10.80
CA ALA A 156 -5.50 8.11 11.31
C ALA A 156 -6.56 7.03 11.58
N VAL A 157 -7.69 7.38 12.23
CA VAL A 157 -8.79 6.43 12.51
C VAL A 157 -9.45 5.91 11.24
N GLN A 158 -9.59 6.74 10.21
CA GLN A 158 -10.10 6.28 8.93
C GLN A 158 -9.14 5.29 8.29
N ARG A 159 -7.83 5.59 8.20
CA ARG A 159 -6.87 4.63 7.65
C ARG A 159 -6.85 3.32 8.44
N LEU A 160 -6.96 3.36 9.76
CA LEU A 160 -7.09 2.15 10.59
C LEU A 160 -8.31 1.31 10.21
N ALA A 161 -9.47 1.93 10.08
CA ALA A 161 -10.68 1.25 9.65
C ALA A 161 -10.57 0.71 8.22
N GLN A 162 -9.94 1.46 7.31
CA GLN A 162 -9.71 1.05 5.93
C GLN A 162 -8.78 -0.17 5.84
N SER A 163 -7.70 -0.19 6.61
CA SER A 163 -6.80 -1.34 6.76
C SER A 163 -7.51 -2.55 7.36
N TRP A 164 -8.41 -2.33 8.33
CA TRP A 164 -9.21 -3.40 8.93
C TRP A 164 -10.19 -4.03 7.93
N GLU A 165 -10.93 -3.22 7.18
CA GLU A 165 -11.83 -3.71 6.12
C GLU A 165 -11.07 -4.48 5.04
N MET A 166 -9.92 -3.96 4.60
CA MET A 166 -9.03 -4.65 3.67
C MET A 166 -8.61 -6.01 4.23
N ALA A 167 -8.24 -6.08 5.52
CA ALA A 167 -7.83 -7.33 6.15
C ALA A 167 -8.93 -8.40 6.13
N LYS A 168 -10.21 -8.00 6.30
CA LYS A 168 -11.37 -8.91 6.20
C LYS A 168 -11.51 -9.48 4.79
N LEU A 169 -11.40 -8.64 3.75
CA LEU A 169 -11.51 -9.06 2.35
C LEU A 169 -10.39 -10.04 1.95
N VAL A 170 -9.15 -9.66 2.25
CA VAL A 170 -7.96 -10.45 1.94
C VAL A 170 -7.98 -11.80 2.65
N ARG A 171 -8.35 -11.81 3.93
CA ARG A 171 -8.49 -13.05 4.70
C ARG A 171 -9.56 -13.96 4.10
N GLY A 172 -10.71 -13.40 3.69
CA GLY A 172 -11.76 -14.18 3.04
C GLY A 172 -11.30 -14.85 1.74
N ALA A 173 -10.47 -14.19 0.93
CA ALA A 173 -9.88 -14.79 -0.27
C ALA A 173 -8.89 -15.91 0.06
N ALA A 174 -8.01 -15.68 1.04
CA ALA A 174 -7.05 -16.68 1.47
C ALA A 174 -7.73 -17.92 2.09
N GLU A 175 -8.82 -17.75 2.85
CA GLU A 175 -9.63 -18.85 3.42
C GLU A 175 -10.30 -19.70 2.33
N ARG A 176 -10.58 -19.14 1.14
CA ARG A 176 -11.04 -19.89 -0.04
C ARG A 176 -9.92 -20.63 -0.77
N GLY A 177 -8.66 -20.44 -0.36
CA GLY A 177 -7.48 -21.04 -1.00
C GLY A 177 -7.02 -20.31 -2.25
N HIS A 178 -7.51 -19.09 -2.51
CA HIS A 178 -7.03 -18.25 -3.61
C HIS A 178 -5.71 -17.58 -3.22
N LEU A 179 -4.89 -17.20 -4.20
CA LEU A 179 -3.80 -16.25 -3.98
C LEU A 179 -4.41 -14.86 -3.78
N ALA A 180 -4.31 -14.29 -2.59
CA ALA A 180 -4.71 -12.91 -2.34
C ALA A 180 -3.53 -11.97 -2.53
N ILE A 181 -3.72 -10.90 -3.31
CA ILE A 181 -2.76 -9.81 -3.49
C ILE A 181 -3.44 -8.51 -3.07
N ALA A 182 -2.94 -7.87 -2.03
CA ALA A 182 -3.38 -6.53 -1.62
C ALA A 182 -2.30 -5.52 -1.99
N LEU A 183 -2.66 -4.48 -2.72
CA LEU A 183 -1.68 -3.56 -3.29
C LEU A 183 -2.28 -2.17 -3.51
N GLY A 184 -1.42 -1.19 -3.69
CA GLY A 184 -1.80 0.19 -3.95
C GLY A 184 -1.09 1.20 -3.07
N ASP A 185 -1.68 2.39 -3.01
CA ASP A 185 -1.20 3.50 -2.20
C ASP A 185 -1.91 3.49 -0.85
N PHE A 186 -1.18 3.07 0.18
CA PHE A 186 -1.70 2.97 1.55
C PHE A 186 -1.51 4.25 2.34
N ASN A 187 -0.89 5.29 1.77
CA ASN A 187 -0.67 6.60 2.39
C ASN A 187 -0.09 6.53 3.82
N ASP A 188 0.58 5.43 4.16
CA ASP A 188 1.06 5.14 5.50
C ASP A 188 2.38 4.36 5.41
N VAL A 189 3.20 4.48 6.46
CA VAL A 189 4.57 3.97 6.46
C VAL A 189 4.67 2.54 7.00
N PRO A 190 5.77 1.81 6.73
CA PRO A 190 5.92 0.45 7.20
C PRO A 190 5.88 0.38 8.73
N LEU A 191 5.18 -0.62 9.27
CA LEU A 191 4.97 -0.84 10.71
C LEU A 191 4.17 0.26 11.44
N SER A 192 3.52 1.18 10.71
CA SER A 192 2.48 2.04 11.30
C SER A 192 1.38 1.20 11.95
N LEU A 193 0.51 1.82 12.74
CA LEU A 193 -0.61 1.12 13.37
C LEU A 193 -1.56 0.51 12.32
N SER A 194 -1.86 1.24 11.22
CA SER A 194 -2.70 0.74 10.12
C SER A 194 -2.04 -0.41 9.36
N TYR A 195 -0.73 -0.31 9.10
CA TYR A 195 0.05 -1.39 8.49
C TYR A 195 -0.01 -2.65 9.37
N ARG A 196 0.28 -2.51 10.67
CA ARG A 196 0.27 -3.62 11.63
C ARG A 196 -1.11 -4.25 11.75
N MET A 197 -2.16 -3.43 11.74
CA MET A 197 -3.55 -3.89 11.74
C MET A 197 -3.86 -4.76 10.52
N LEU A 198 -3.44 -4.33 9.33
CA LEU A 198 -3.63 -5.12 8.11
C LEU A 198 -2.86 -6.44 8.17
N THR A 199 -1.56 -6.40 8.42
CA THR A 199 -0.69 -7.60 8.33
C THR A 199 -0.89 -8.60 9.47
N ALA A 200 -1.42 -8.17 10.61
CA ALA A 200 -1.72 -9.08 11.72
C ALA A 200 -3.09 -9.78 11.57
N HIS A 201 -4.01 -9.19 10.80
CA HIS A 201 -5.36 -9.72 10.63
C HIS A 201 -5.62 -10.34 9.26
N ALA A 202 -4.77 -10.11 8.27
CA ALA A 202 -4.76 -10.83 7.01
C ALA A 202 -3.54 -11.77 6.93
N PRO A 203 -3.68 -12.99 6.36
CA PRO A 203 -2.57 -13.92 6.18
C PRO A 203 -1.70 -13.49 4.99
N ILE A 204 -1.04 -12.32 5.10
CA ILE A 204 -0.25 -11.71 4.03
C ILE A 204 1.13 -11.26 4.50
N ARG A 205 2.04 -11.11 3.54
CA ARG A 205 3.39 -10.57 3.75
C ARG A 205 3.65 -9.43 2.78
N ASP A 206 4.40 -8.42 3.24
CA ASP A 206 4.91 -7.32 2.42
C ASP A 206 6.05 -7.82 1.55
N ALA A 207 5.84 -7.84 0.23
CA ALA A 207 6.82 -8.35 -0.72
C ALA A 207 8.18 -7.64 -0.58
N TRP A 208 8.18 -6.33 -0.33
CA TRP A 208 9.41 -5.57 -0.17
C TRP A 208 10.19 -6.02 1.07
N ARG A 209 9.51 -6.12 2.22
CA ARG A 209 10.15 -6.47 3.50
C ARG A 209 10.52 -7.94 3.62
N VAL A 210 9.96 -8.82 2.79
CA VAL A 210 10.43 -10.20 2.70
C VAL A 210 11.91 -10.24 2.27
N LEU A 211 12.30 -9.36 1.35
CA LEU A 211 13.66 -9.32 0.81
C LEU A 211 14.53 -8.26 1.49
N ASN A 212 13.92 -7.16 1.93
CA ASN A 212 14.58 -6.05 2.62
C ASN A 212 13.98 -5.85 4.02
N PRO A 213 14.18 -6.81 4.96
CA PRO A 213 13.52 -6.80 6.27
C PRO A 213 13.87 -5.59 7.12
N ASP A 214 15.04 -4.98 6.85
CA ASP A 214 15.57 -3.82 7.54
C ASP A 214 15.26 -2.47 6.87
N SER A 215 14.49 -2.47 5.77
CA SER A 215 14.05 -1.25 5.07
C SER A 215 13.40 -0.22 6.02
N SER A 216 13.49 1.06 5.65
CA SER A 216 13.00 2.19 6.44
C SER A 216 11.55 2.04 6.93
N LEU A 217 11.25 2.64 8.08
CA LEU A 217 9.92 2.73 8.70
C LEU A 217 9.23 4.06 8.40
N GLY A 218 9.72 4.79 7.41
CA GLY A 218 9.29 6.15 7.07
C GLY A 218 10.48 6.97 6.56
N SER A 219 10.26 8.25 6.28
CA SER A 219 11.35 9.16 5.92
C SER A 219 12.33 9.35 7.08
N ALA A 220 13.54 9.85 6.82
CA ALA A 220 14.56 10.04 7.86
C ALA A 220 14.11 10.99 9.00
N VAL A 221 13.10 11.82 8.74
CA VAL A 221 12.48 12.73 9.72
C VAL A 221 11.24 12.15 10.40
N HIS A 222 10.73 11.01 9.95
CA HIS A 222 9.59 10.33 10.54
C HIS A 222 9.95 9.76 11.92
N GLU A 223 9.02 9.80 12.87
CA GLU A 223 9.26 9.41 14.27
C GLU A 223 9.80 7.98 14.40
N LEU A 224 9.18 7.01 13.70
CA LEU A 224 9.62 5.61 13.73
C LEU A 224 11.05 5.41 13.21
N GLU A 225 11.46 6.16 12.19
CA GLU A 225 12.82 6.03 11.63
C GLU A 225 13.84 6.82 12.47
N ARG A 226 13.47 8.00 12.98
CA ARG A 226 14.30 8.76 13.94
C ARG A 226 14.63 7.94 15.18
N ALA A 227 13.68 7.14 15.68
CA ALA A 227 13.89 6.25 16.81
C ALA A 227 15.00 5.20 16.57
N ARG A 228 15.22 4.79 15.31
CA ARG A 228 16.28 3.84 14.91
C ARG A 228 17.67 4.48 14.84
N ARG A 229 17.76 5.82 14.87
CA ARG A 229 19.02 6.59 14.84
C ARG A 229 19.95 6.19 13.66
N ARG A 230 19.35 5.87 12.51
CA ARG A 230 20.08 5.55 11.28
C ARG A 230 20.53 6.83 10.56
N PRO A 231 21.62 6.77 9.78
CA PRO A 231 22.05 7.91 8.97
C PRO A 231 20.98 8.28 7.93
N VAL A 232 20.99 9.53 7.48
CA VAL A 232 20.13 9.96 6.37
C VAL A 232 20.51 9.16 5.12
N PRO A 233 19.57 8.43 4.50
CA PRO A 233 19.86 7.62 3.33
C PRO A 233 20.12 8.50 2.11
N SER A 234 20.93 7.98 1.18
CA SER A 234 21.08 8.58 -0.14
C SER A 234 19.86 8.25 -1.03
N ALA A 235 19.70 9.00 -2.12
CA ALA A 235 18.67 8.78 -3.12
C ALA A 235 18.72 7.35 -3.68
N GLN A 236 19.92 6.84 -3.97
CA GLN A 236 20.09 5.47 -4.48
C GLN A 236 19.75 4.41 -3.43
N PHE A 237 20.21 4.58 -2.18
CA PHE A 237 19.89 3.66 -1.09
C PHE A 237 18.38 3.64 -0.83
N ASN A 238 17.72 4.80 -0.96
CA ASN A 238 16.28 4.90 -0.81
C ASN A 238 15.50 4.08 -1.83
N LEU A 239 15.94 4.07 -3.10
CA LEU A 239 15.32 3.25 -4.14
C LEU A 239 15.63 1.76 -3.96
N ALA A 240 16.91 1.41 -3.77
CA ALA A 240 17.36 0.02 -3.76
C ALA A 240 16.95 -0.75 -2.50
N GLU A 241 17.10 -0.15 -1.33
CA GLU A 241 16.93 -0.83 -0.04
C GLU A 241 15.61 -0.44 0.64
N ASN A 242 15.31 0.86 0.69
CA ASN A 242 14.14 1.35 1.43
C ASN A 242 12.82 1.28 0.66
N GLY A 243 12.87 1.12 -0.66
CA GLY A 243 11.70 1.07 -1.54
C GLY A 243 10.90 2.36 -1.60
N VAL A 244 11.59 3.50 -1.52
CA VAL A 244 10.94 4.81 -1.56
C VAL A 244 10.21 5.01 -2.88
N THR A 245 8.91 5.28 -2.78
CA THR A 245 8.03 5.52 -3.93
C THR A 245 7.56 6.96 -4.03
N SER A 246 7.59 7.72 -2.93
CA SER A 246 7.09 9.09 -2.88
C SER A 246 8.10 10.02 -2.20
N ASN A 247 8.06 11.31 -2.56
CA ASN A 247 8.92 12.37 -2.03
C ASN A 247 10.44 12.16 -2.21
N SER A 248 10.86 11.25 -3.08
CA SER A 248 12.28 11.07 -3.40
C SER A 248 12.85 12.30 -4.11
N THR A 249 14.12 12.57 -3.86
CA THR A 249 14.90 13.57 -4.61
C THR A 249 15.02 13.25 -6.10
N TYR A 250 14.81 12.00 -6.54
CA TYR A 250 14.74 11.68 -7.97
C TYR A 250 13.42 12.08 -8.62
N ASN A 251 12.34 12.24 -7.84
CA ASN A 251 11.04 12.60 -8.37
C ASN A 251 10.95 14.12 -8.59
N THR A 252 10.77 14.53 -9.85
CA THR A 252 10.76 15.96 -10.20
C THR A 252 9.61 16.74 -9.56
N TRP A 253 8.53 16.07 -9.15
CA TRP A 253 7.39 16.71 -8.49
C TRP A 253 7.66 17.06 -7.03
N ALA A 254 8.63 16.37 -6.41
CA ALA A 254 9.11 16.67 -5.06
C ALA A 254 10.12 17.83 -5.00
N TRP A 255 10.60 18.31 -6.15
CA TRP A 255 11.61 19.36 -6.22
C TRP A 255 11.07 20.74 -5.81
N PRO A 256 11.94 21.65 -5.35
CA PRO A 256 11.60 23.06 -5.18
C PRO A 256 10.99 23.67 -6.46
N LYS A 257 10.07 24.63 -6.30
CA LYS A 257 9.42 25.29 -7.44
C LYS A 257 10.40 26.00 -8.38
N SER A 258 11.56 26.44 -7.88
CA SER A 258 12.66 26.97 -8.72
C SER A 258 13.14 25.94 -9.73
N ASP A 259 13.35 24.71 -9.27
CA ASP A 259 13.98 23.64 -10.05
C ASP A 259 12.97 23.03 -11.01
N GLN A 260 11.71 22.92 -10.59
CA GLN A 260 10.60 22.60 -11.49
C GLN A 260 10.46 23.63 -12.62
N ARG A 261 10.69 24.92 -12.36
CA ARG A 261 10.70 25.96 -13.41
C ARG A 261 11.94 25.86 -14.29
N ALA A 262 13.10 25.58 -13.71
CA ALA A 262 14.35 25.39 -14.45
C ALA A 262 14.24 24.22 -15.44
N LEU A 263 13.67 23.10 -15.00
CA LEU A 263 13.38 21.93 -15.83
C LEU A 263 12.52 22.31 -17.05
N ARG A 264 11.40 23.02 -16.82
CA ARG A 264 10.49 23.46 -17.91
C ARG A 264 11.14 24.42 -18.89
N SER A 265 12.11 25.21 -18.44
CA SER A 265 12.81 26.15 -19.30
C SER A 265 13.90 25.51 -20.18
N GLY A 266 14.14 24.20 -20.04
CA GLY A 266 15.16 23.47 -20.80
C GLY A 266 16.59 23.93 -20.50
N LYS A 267 16.79 24.70 -19.43
CA LYS A 267 18.03 25.46 -19.24
C LYS A 267 19.25 24.59 -18.97
N ARG A 268 19.10 23.38 -18.38
CA ARG A 268 20.17 22.38 -18.13
C ARG A 268 19.58 20.98 -17.85
N PRO A 269 20.30 19.88 -18.18
CA PRO A 269 19.97 18.57 -17.65
C PRO A 269 20.17 18.55 -16.12
N MET A 270 19.09 18.24 -15.39
CA MET A 270 19.10 18.15 -13.93
C MET A 270 19.44 16.70 -13.52
N ILE A 271 20.73 16.43 -13.37
CA ILE A 271 21.25 15.13 -12.90
C ILE A 271 21.32 15.16 -11.37
N ILE A 272 20.80 14.11 -10.74
CA ILE A 272 20.85 13.93 -9.28
C ILE A 272 21.89 12.84 -9.00
N PRO A 273 23.02 13.15 -8.33
CA PRO A 273 24.01 12.15 -7.96
C PRO A 273 23.41 11.03 -7.07
N PRO A 274 23.81 9.76 -7.26
CA PRO A 274 23.30 8.63 -6.46
C PRO A 274 23.44 8.76 -4.94
N ASP A 275 24.48 9.44 -4.49
CA ASP A 275 24.83 9.72 -3.10
C ASP A 275 24.10 10.94 -2.51
N THR A 276 23.28 11.64 -3.30
CA THR A 276 22.50 12.81 -2.84
C THR A 276 21.66 12.43 -1.62
N PRO A 277 21.76 13.15 -0.49
CA PRO A 277 20.92 12.90 0.67
C PRO A 277 19.43 13.03 0.35
N ASP A 278 18.64 12.03 0.72
CA ASP A 278 17.19 11.99 0.46
C ASP A 278 16.39 11.78 1.77
N PRO A 279 16.32 12.83 2.64
CA PRO A 279 15.72 12.71 3.96
C PRO A 279 14.19 12.64 3.95
N ARG A 280 13.55 12.95 2.81
CA ARG A 280 12.08 13.05 2.69
C ARG A 280 11.44 11.89 1.97
N GLY A 281 12.23 11.07 1.26
CA GLY A 281 11.77 9.84 0.63
C GLY A 281 11.01 8.96 1.61
N LYS A 282 9.84 8.47 1.20
CA LYS A 282 9.00 7.55 1.98
C LYS A 282 8.41 6.46 1.09
N ARG A 283 8.28 5.26 1.65
CA ARG A 283 7.54 4.15 1.04
C ARG A 283 6.11 4.15 1.57
N ILE A 284 5.15 4.39 0.67
CA ILE A 284 3.72 4.39 0.99
C ILE A 284 2.89 3.54 0.01
N ASP A 285 3.54 3.03 -1.04
CA ASP A 285 2.97 2.09 -2.00
C ASP A 285 3.45 0.67 -1.66
N TYR A 286 2.57 -0.32 -1.75
CA TYR A 286 2.85 -1.69 -1.30
C TYR A 286 2.30 -2.75 -2.25
N ILE A 287 2.98 -3.89 -2.26
CA ILE A 287 2.45 -5.18 -2.74
C ILE A 287 2.55 -6.16 -1.58
N PHE A 288 1.39 -6.59 -1.09
CA PHE A 288 1.24 -7.68 -0.13
C PHE A 288 0.69 -8.91 -0.85
N PHE A 289 1.14 -10.09 -0.44
CA PHE A 289 0.65 -11.36 -1.00
C PHE A 289 0.39 -12.37 0.11
N SER A 290 -0.57 -13.28 -0.10
CA SER A 290 -0.84 -14.39 0.82
C SER A 290 0.05 -15.59 0.46
N PRO A 291 1.10 -15.90 1.25
CA PRO A 291 1.86 -17.12 1.03
C PRO A 291 0.98 -18.35 1.33
N GLN A 292 1.12 -19.40 0.52
CA GLN A 292 0.47 -20.70 0.77
C GLN A 292 1.48 -21.67 1.41
N VAL A 293 1.01 -22.54 2.31
CA VAL A 293 1.86 -23.50 3.03
C VAL A 293 2.10 -24.75 2.17
N SER A 294 3.35 -25.25 2.13
CA SER A 294 3.89 -26.42 1.40
C SER A 294 4.21 -26.26 -0.10
N THR A 295 3.30 -25.71 -0.90
CA THR A 295 3.53 -25.23 -2.28
C THR A 295 3.00 -23.81 -2.36
N GLY A 296 3.87 -22.84 -2.55
CA GLY A 296 3.47 -21.45 -2.34
C GLY A 296 4.27 -20.45 -3.13
N TRP A 297 3.70 -19.26 -3.21
CA TRP A 297 4.34 -18.10 -3.80
C TRP A 297 5.42 -17.57 -2.86
N VAL A 298 6.62 -17.40 -3.38
CA VAL A 298 7.75 -16.72 -2.73
C VAL A 298 8.09 -15.48 -3.53
N VAL A 299 8.76 -14.52 -2.90
CA VAL A 299 9.20 -13.30 -3.57
C VAL A 299 10.56 -13.57 -4.21
N LYS A 300 10.60 -13.53 -5.55
CA LYS A 300 11.82 -13.65 -6.35
C LYS A 300 12.52 -12.30 -6.48
N ASP A 301 11.75 -11.27 -6.83
CA ASP A 301 12.28 -9.91 -7.05
C ASP A 301 11.30 -8.84 -6.55
N VAL A 302 11.84 -7.71 -6.09
CA VAL A 302 11.11 -6.47 -5.79
C VAL A 302 11.97 -5.26 -6.11
N ARG A 303 11.37 -4.24 -6.72
CA ARG A 303 12.07 -3.01 -7.10
C ARG A 303 11.13 -1.82 -7.19
N VAL A 304 11.71 -0.62 -7.11
CA VAL A 304 11.03 0.62 -7.47
C VAL A 304 11.18 0.80 -8.98
N GLY A 305 10.07 0.96 -9.69
CA GLY A 305 10.05 1.18 -11.13
C GLY A 305 9.46 2.55 -11.49
N MET A 306 9.14 2.73 -12.77
CA MET A 306 8.58 3.99 -13.31
C MET A 306 9.45 5.23 -12.98
N LEU A 307 10.77 5.01 -12.93
CA LEU A 307 11.75 6.05 -12.60
C LEU A 307 12.00 7.00 -13.78
N ALA A 308 11.73 6.54 -15.00
CA ALA A 308 11.96 7.28 -16.22
C ALA A 308 11.24 8.64 -16.23
N ARG A 309 11.89 9.62 -16.86
CA ARG A 309 11.29 10.93 -17.15
C ARG A 309 10.56 10.86 -18.48
N HIS A 310 9.50 11.64 -18.61
CA HIS A 310 8.84 11.83 -19.88
C HIS A 310 9.86 12.37 -20.90
N PRO A 311 10.00 11.74 -22.09
CA PRO A 311 11.09 12.05 -23.02
C PRO A 311 11.09 13.51 -23.49
N GLU A 312 9.92 14.08 -23.75
CA GLU A 312 9.78 15.47 -24.19
C GLU A 312 9.67 16.48 -23.04
N LEU A 313 8.95 16.15 -21.97
CA LEU A 313 8.65 17.08 -20.88
C LEU A 313 9.74 17.10 -19.79
N GLY A 314 10.59 16.08 -19.74
CA GLY A 314 11.67 15.93 -18.75
C GLY A 314 11.21 15.72 -17.30
N CYS A 315 9.90 15.71 -17.02
CA CYS A 315 9.35 15.47 -15.69
C CYS A 315 9.09 13.98 -15.43
N SER A 316 9.06 13.57 -14.16
CA SER A 316 8.63 12.25 -13.73
C SER A 316 7.20 11.96 -14.19
N LEU A 317 6.92 10.70 -14.54
CA LEU A 317 5.62 10.31 -15.07
C LEU A 317 4.48 10.39 -14.05
N SER A 318 4.79 10.26 -12.76
CA SER A 318 3.88 10.49 -11.64
C SER A 318 4.66 11.10 -10.46
N ASP A 319 3.97 11.69 -9.48
CA ASP A 319 4.56 12.08 -8.20
C ASP A 319 4.87 10.87 -7.29
N HIS A 320 4.47 9.67 -7.73
CA HIS A 320 4.89 8.38 -7.21
C HIS A 320 5.73 7.61 -8.24
N PHE A 321 6.61 6.76 -7.74
CA PHE A 321 7.25 5.67 -8.48
C PHE A 321 6.47 4.37 -8.27
N SER A 322 6.58 3.40 -9.19
CA SER A 322 5.88 2.12 -9.03
C SER A 322 6.58 1.22 -8.02
N VAL A 323 5.81 0.33 -7.39
CA VAL A 323 6.37 -0.88 -6.78
C VAL A 323 6.12 -2.04 -7.73
N GLU A 324 7.18 -2.80 -8.02
CA GLU A 324 7.14 -3.96 -8.91
C GLU A 324 7.63 -5.18 -8.14
N ALA A 325 6.94 -6.30 -8.27
CA ALA A 325 7.28 -7.55 -7.61
C ALA A 325 7.11 -8.73 -8.57
N THR A 326 8.05 -9.68 -8.51
CA THR A 326 7.92 -10.99 -9.14
C THR A 326 7.75 -12.03 -8.05
N LEU A 327 6.59 -12.68 -8.03
CA LEU A 327 6.36 -13.87 -7.21
C LEU A 327 6.71 -15.11 -8.03
N LEU A 328 7.37 -16.08 -7.40
CA LEU A 328 7.71 -17.37 -7.98
C LEU A 328 6.94 -18.47 -7.24
N LEU A 329 6.33 -19.39 -7.98
CA LEU A 329 5.75 -20.58 -7.41
C LEU A 329 6.89 -21.56 -7.03
N HIS A 330 7.08 -21.79 -5.72
CA HIS A 330 8.15 -22.63 -5.19
C HIS A 330 7.60 -23.80 -4.37
N THR A 331 8.23 -24.96 -4.53
CA THR A 331 7.92 -26.18 -3.80
C THR A 331 9.12 -26.56 -2.95
N SER A 332 8.91 -26.68 -1.64
CA SER A 332 10.00 -27.06 -0.73
C SER A 332 10.26 -28.56 -0.77
N ASN A 333 11.52 -28.97 -0.92
CA ASN A 333 11.94 -30.37 -0.94
C ASN A 333 11.75 -31.10 0.41
N SER A 334 11.50 -30.38 1.51
CA SER A 334 11.34 -31.00 2.83
C SER A 334 10.06 -31.84 2.96
N ALA A 335 9.08 -31.67 2.07
CA ALA A 335 7.83 -32.45 2.06
C ALA A 335 7.99 -33.87 1.49
N VAL A 336 9.13 -34.21 0.89
CA VAL A 336 9.35 -35.51 0.21
C VAL A 336 9.95 -36.58 1.15
N HIS A 337 10.44 -36.21 2.34
CA HIS A 337 11.11 -37.15 3.26
C HIS A 337 10.24 -37.70 4.41
N THR A 338 8.92 -37.47 4.42
CA THR A 338 7.99 -38.23 5.27
C THR A 338 7.44 -39.45 4.54
N SER A 339 8.31 -40.28 3.97
CA SER A 339 8.01 -41.70 3.80
C SER A 339 8.67 -42.45 4.95
N SER A 340 7.86 -43.21 5.68
CA SER A 340 8.23 -44.01 6.84
C SER A 340 9.59 -44.71 6.64
N PRO A 341 10.49 -44.73 7.64
CA PRO A 341 11.73 -45.47 7.51
C PRO A 341 11.39 -46.95 7.37
N SER A 342 11.55 -47.48 6.16
CA SER A 342 11.55 -48.91 5.92
C SER A 342 12.72 -49.50 6.73
N ARG A 343 12.34 -50.45 7.58
CA ARG A 343 13.19 -51.30 8.42
C ARG A 343 14.51 -51.66 7.73
N PRO A 344 15.68 -51.51 8.40
CA PRO A 344 16.96 -51.84 7.80
C PRO A 344 17.05 -53.35 7.49
N PRO A 345 17.67 -53.75 6.36
CA PRO A 345 17.90 -55.15 6.08
C PRO A 345 18.95 -55.74 7.02
N SER A 346 18.68 -56.97 7.46
CA SER A 346 19.54 -57.79 8.34
C SER A 346 20.92 -58.08 7.73
N PRO A 347 21.97 -58.25 8.55
CA PRO A 347 23.34 -58.41 8.10
C PRO A 347 23.60 -59.81 7.49
N PRO A 348 24.49 -59.93 6.48
CA PRO A 348 24.91 -61.22 5.95
C PRO A 348 26.00 -61.88 6.82
N SER A 349 25.90 -63.20 6.93
CA SER A 349 26.84 -64.08 7.64
C SER A 349 28.22 -64.17 6.94
N PRO A 350 29.30 -64.50 7.68
CA PRO A 350 30.68 -64.46 7.18
C PRO A 350 31.10 -65.78 6.55
N ASN A 351 31.65 -65.74 5.34
CA ASN A 351 32.65 -66.71 4.89
C ASN A 351 33.61 -66.03 3.88
N SER A 352 34.89 -66.06 4.26
CA SER A 352 36.16 -65.61 3.66
C SER A 352 36.48 -66.17 2.24
N PRO A 353 37.57 -65.77 1.53
CA PRO A 353 38.80 -65.07 1.99
C PRO A 353 39.39 -63.92 1.14
N LYS A 354 40.35 -63.23 1.79
CA LYS A 354 41.28 -62.15 1.38
C LYS A 354 42.16 -62.52 0.16
N ARG A 355 42.75 -61.60 -0.63
CA ARG A 355 43.92 -60.71 -0.34
C ARG A 355 44.39 -60.01 -1.67
N PRO A 356 45.52 -59.25 -1.71
CA PRO A 356 45.86 -57.87 -1.24
C PRO A 356 45.89 -56.86 -2.43
N GLY A 357 45.88 -55.53 -2.33
CA GLY A 357 46.60 -54.58 -1.48
C GLY A 357 47.38 -53.61 -2.38
N SER A 358 47.16 -52.30 -2.28
CA SER A 358 48.21 -51.27 -2.47
C SER A 358 47.74 -49.93 -1.92
N THR A 359 48.52 -49.46 -0.95
CA THR A 359 48.60 -48.11 -0.40
C THR A 359 49.25 -47.18 -1.41
N HIS A 360 48.76 -45.94 -1.57
CA HIS A 360 49.63 -44.76 -1.70
C HIS A 360 48.90 -43.50 -1.23
N SER A 361 49.70 -42.70 -0.52
CA SER A 361 49.45 -41.46 0.18
C SER A 361 49.86 -40.23 -0.64
N HIS A 362 49.43 -39.06 -0.15
CA HIS A 362 50.14 -37.77 -0.12
C HIS A 362 49.89 -36.67 -1.20
N LEU A 363 49.63 -35.47 -0.64
CA LEU A 363 50.05 -34.09 -1.02
C LEU A 363 49.25 -33.40 -2.16
N ALA A 364 48.50 -32.33 -1.89
CA ALA A 364 48.86 -30.91 -1.62
C ALA A 364 49.05 -30.08 -2.90
N VAL A 365 48.17 -29.09 -3.15
CA VAL A 365 48.27 -28.01 -4.16
C VAL A 365 47.31 -26.87 -3.72
N GLU A 366 47.83 -25.75 -3.20
CA GLU A 366 48.02 -24.40 -3.80
C GLU A 366 46.83 -23.43 -3.69
N ASP A 367 47.15 -22.22 -3.19
CA ASP A 367 46.39 -20.97 -3.29
C ASP A 367 46.16 -20.56 -4.75
N PRO A 368 45.14 -19.72 -5.03
CA PRO A 368 45.52 -18.43 -5.59
C PRO A 368 44.70 -17.24 -5.07
N ALA A 369 45.43 -16.15 -4.83
CA ALA A 369 44.93 -14.79 -4.74
C ALA A 369 44.53 -14.26 -6.12
N GLN A 370 43.26 -13.87 -6.32
CA GLN A 370 42.80 -12.88 -7.31
C GLN A 370 41.45 -12.30 -6.85
N ASN A 371 41.40 -11.00 -6.53
CA ASN A 371 40.17 -10.19 -6.62
C ASN A 371 40.48 -8.69 -6.46
N GLU A 372 40.89 -8.03 -7.55
CA GLU A 372 40.93 -6.55 -7.64
C GLU A 372 40.47 -6.00 -9.01
N SER A 373 39.78 -6.78 -9.86
CA SER A 373 39.35 -6.31 -11.19
C SER A 373 37.87 -5.92 -11.32
N ASP A 374 37.01 -6.20 -10.34
CA ASP A 374 35.57 -5.97 -10.47
C ASP A 374 35.15 -4.51 -10.25
N GLY A 375 36.00 -3.66 -9.65
CA GLY A 375 35.67 -2.25 -9.39
C GLY A 375 35.70 -1.34 -10.62
N GLN A 376 36.43 -1.70 -11.67
CA GLN A 376 36.68 -0.81 -12.83
C GLN A 376 35.67 -0.96 -13.97
N SER A 377 35.02 -2.12 -14.11
CA SER A 377 33.99 -2.34 -15.13
C SER A 377 32.68 -1.59 -14.80
N HIS A 378 32.33 -1.49 -13.52
CA HIS A 378 31.15 -0.76 -13.03
C HIS A 378 31.26 0.77 -13.20
N ALA A 379 32.47 1.32 -13.06
CA ALA A 379 32.72 2.74 -13.27
C ALA A 379 32.61 3.13 -14.77
N ALA A 380 33.05 2.25 -15.67
CA ALA A 380 33.00 2.49 -17.11
C ALA A 380 31.56 2.45 -17.67
N ALA A 381 30.71 1.54 -17.18
CA ALA A 381 29.29 1.50 -17.54
C ALA A 381 28.53 2.74 -17.03
N SER A 382 28.89 3.24 -15.84
CA SER A 382 28.36 4.51 -15.31
C SER A 382 28.82 5.74 -16.10
N LEU A 383 30.05 5.72 -16.62
CA LEU A 383 30.65 6.81 -17.42
C LEU A 383 30.06 6.93 -18.83
N LEU A 384 29.65 5.83 -19.48
CA LEU A 384 28.94 5.88 -20.77
C LEU A 384 27.47 6.31 -20.61
N ALA A 385 26.83 5.99 -19.48
CA ALA A 385 25.50 6.49 -19.14
C ALA A 385 25.49 8.00 -18.84
N LEU A 386 26.63 8.56 -18.44
CA LEU A 386 26.84 10.00 -18.22
C LEU A 386 26.82 10.83 -19.53
N GLU A 387 27.17 10.23 -20.68
CA GLU A 387 27.30 10.96 -21.95
C GLU A 387 25.94 11.15 -22.69
N HIS A 388 24.93 10.34 -22.39
CA HIS A 388 23.64 10.33 -23.11
C HIS A 388 22.42 10.87 -22.34
N GLY A 389 22.58 11.41 -21.13
CA GLY A 389 21.49 12.08 -20.40
C GLY A 389 20.32 11.16 -19.98
N THR A 390 20.45 9.85 -20.17
CA THR A 390 19.51 8.80 -19.81
C THR A 390 19.82 8.25 -18.42
N TYR A 391 19.68 9.09 -17.40
CA TYR A 391 19.54 8.57 -16.04
C TYR A 391 18.10 8.12 -15.85
N LEU A 392 17.89 6.93 -15.26
CA LEU A 392 16.61 6.36 -14.82
C LEU A 392 15.91 5.36 -15.78
N GLN A 393 16.66 4.52 -16.50
CA GLN A 393 16.07 3.23 -16.88
C GLN A 393 15.76 2.46 -15.60
N SER A 394 14.56 1.90 -15.48
CA SER A 394 14.20 0.99 -14.39
C SER A 394 15.25 -0.14 -14.37
N PRO A 395 15.90 -0.42 -13.23
CA PRO A 395 16.92 -1.47 -13.20
C PRO A 395 16.35 -2.80 -13.67
N THR A 396 17.12 -3.54 -14.47
CA THR A 396 16.79 -4.94 -14.73
C THR A 396 17.05 -5.76 -13.47
N GLY A 397 16.13 -6.65 -13.10
CA GLY A 397 16.12 -7.33 -11.79
C GLY A 397 17.39 -8.11 -11.41
N SER A 398 18.32 -8.34 -12.35
CA SER A 398 19.62 -8.96 -12.09
C SER A 398 20.70 -8.00 -11.60
N GLU A 399 20.56 -6.68 -11.76
CA GLU A 399 21.63 -5.71 -11.51
C GLU A 399 21.99 -5.55 -10.02
N TYR A 400 21.10 -5.94 -9.09
CA TYR A 400 21.32 -5.78 -7.65
C TYR A 400 21.48 -7.08 -6.87
N ARG A 401 21.27 -8.26 -7.48
CA ARG A 401 21.28 -9.55 -6.76
C ARG A 401 22.00 -10.64 -7.52
N VAL A 402 23.30 -10.75 -7.28
CA VAL A 402 24.11 -11.90 -7.69
C VAL A 402 24.25 -12.83 -6.49
N GLY A 403 23.53 -13.96 -6.51
CA GLY A 403 23.65 -15.04 -5.53
C GLY A 403 23.66 -16.39 -6.23
N SER A 404 24.29 -17.41 -5.63
CA SER A 404 24.33 -18.74 -6.25
C SER A 404 22.93 -19.38 -6.28
N ARG A 405 22.68 -20.31 -7.21
CA ARG A 405 21.39 -21.01 -7.32
C ARG A 405 21.01 -21.77 -6.03
N LEU A 406 22.00 -22.22 -5.26
CA LEU A 406 21.81 -22.87 -3.97
C LEU A 406 21.34 -21.87 -2.91
N ASP A 407 21.95 -20.68 -2.85
CA ASP A 407 21.57 -19.61 -1.91
C ASP A 407 20.15 -19.11 -2.19
N LEU A 408 19.78 -18.97 -3.47
CA LEU A 408 18.42 -18.60 -3.88
C LEU A 408 17.38 -19.64 -3.42
N ARG A 409 17.65 -20.94 -3.60
CA ARG A 409 16.75 -21.99 -3.11
C ARG A 409 16.62 -22.00 -1.59
N GLN A 410 17.72 -21.85 -0.86
CA GLN A 410 17.70 -21.76 0.59
C GLN A 410 16.90 -20.55 1.08
N SER A 411 17.03 -19.41 0.40
CA SER A 411 16.23 -18.20 0.63
C SER A 411 14.74 -18.46 0.40
N TYR A 412 14.36 -19.08 -0.73
CA TYR A 412 12.95 -19.40 -1.00
C TYR A 412 12.35 -20.40 -0.01
N ASP A 413 13.12 -21.43 0.39
CA ASP A 413 12.70 -22.34 1.44
C ASP A 413 12.54 -21.62 2.80
N ALA A 414 13.40 -20.65 3.11
CA ALA A 414 13.27 -19.82 4.31
C ALA A 414 11.99 -18.97 4.25
N GLN A 415 11.69 -18.36 3.11
CA GLN A 415 10.44 -17.59 2.92
C GLN A 415 9.20 -18.45 3.17
N LEU A 416 9.15 -19.69 2.67
CA LEU A 416 8.04 -20.61 2.93
C LEU A 416 7.96 -21.02 4.40
N ARG A 417 9.10 -21.33 5.04
CA ARG A 417 9.14 -21.67 6.49
C ARG A 417 8.66 -20.52 7.35
N ASP A 418 9.11 -19.31 7.07
CA ASP A 418 8.68 -18.11 7.79
C ASP A 418 7.20 -17.83 7.57
N SER A 419 6.70 -18.05 6.36
CA SER A 419 5.28 -17.91 6.05
C SER A 419 4.42 -18.91 6.83
N ALA A 420 4.88 -20.16 6.96
CA ALA A 420 4.20 -21.16 7.78
C ALA A 420 4.18 -20.80 9.29
N ARG A 421 5.15 -20.01 9.75
CA ARG A 421 5.21 -19.48 11.14
C ARG A 421 4.42 -18.18 11.32
N SER A 422 4.30 -17.37 10.27
CA SER A 422 3.74 -16.01 10.34
C SER A 422 2.27 -15.93 9.95
N ILE A 423 1.71 -16.94 9.26
CA ILE A 423 0.28 -17.01 8.98
C ILE A 423 -0.44 -17.25 10.32
N PRO A 424 -1.32 -16.33 10.76
CA PRO A 424 -2.12 -16.55 11.96
C PRO A 424 -2.92 -17.84 11.78
N THR A 425 -2.59 -18.87 12.55
CA THR A 425 -3.19 -20.20 12.39
C THR A 425 -4.66 -20.21 12.77
N ARG A 426 -5.12 -19.22 13.56
CA ARG A 426 -6.52 -18.96 13.94
C ARG A 426 -6.77 -17.48 14.26
N ARG A 427 -8.05 -17.06 14.24
CA ARG A 427 -8.53 -15.77 14.82
C ARG A 427 -7.82 -15.51 16.16
N GLY A 428 -7.06 -14.42 16.25
CA GLY A 428 -6.45 -13.95 17.50
C GLY A 428 -5.00 -14.37 17.80
N GLU A 429 -4.19 -14.85 16.85
CA GLU A 429 -2.71 -14.67 16.91
C GLU A 429 -2.33 -13.24 16.47
N GLY A 430 -3.15 -12.27 16.89
CA GLY A 430 -3.08 -10.90 16.43
C GLY A 430 -2.17 -10.03 17.30
N LEU A 431 -2.27 -8.73 17.09
CA LEU A 431 -1.48 -7.71 17.77
C LEU A 431 -1.55 -7.83 19.31
N PRO A 432 -0.52 -7.34 20.03
CA PRO A 432 -0.57 -7.24 21.49
C PRO A 432 -1.83 -6.48 21.96
N CYS A 433 -2.35 -6.84 23.14
CA CYS A 433 -3.55 -6.21 23.70
C CYS A 433 -3.43 -4.68 23.84
N THR A 434 -2.23 -4.21 24.19
CA THR A 434 -1.89 -2.78 24.26
C THR A 434 -2.05 -2.07 22.91
N THR A 435 -1.88 -2.78 21.79
CA THR A 435 -2.08 -2.20 20.45
C THR A 435 -3.57 -2.02 20.15
N TYR A 436 -4.44 -2.93 20.59
CA TYR A 436 -5.88 -2.69 20.49
C TYR A 436 -6.34 -1.56 21.42
N ASP A 437 -5.73 -1.42 22.61
CA ASP A 437 -5.98 -0.28 23.49
C ASP A 437 -5.60 1.06 22.82
N GLU A 438 -4.46 1.10 22.13
CA GLU A 438 -4.07 2.25 21.32
C GLU A 438 -5.12 2.57 20.24
N VAL A 439 -5.61 1.57 19.50
CA VAL A 439 -6.65 1.75 18.48
C VAL A 439 -7.96 2.26 19.09
N LEU A 440 -8.43 1.65 20.18
CA LEU A 440 -9.65 2.07 20.87
C LEU A 440 -9.52 3.50 21.40
N SER A 441 -8.35 3.88 21.92
CA SER A 441 -8.11 5.25 22.38
C SER A 441 -8.22 6.28 21.24
N GLN A 442 -7.71 5.95 20.05
CA GLN A 442 -7.85 6.82 18.86
C GLN A 442 -9.30 6.91 18.41
N ILE A 443 -10.05 5.80 18.41
CA ILE A 443 -11.47 5.78 18.10
C ILE A 443 -12.25 6.66 19.08
N HIS A 444 -12.03 6.52 20.39
CA HIS A 444 -12.72 7.31 21.42
C HIS A 444 -12.43 8.80 21.31
N ALA A 445 -11.17 9.18 21.12
CA ALA A 445 -10.77 10.57 20.90
C ALA A 445 -11.44 11.16 19.65
N TYR A 446 -11.49 10.39 18.56
CA TYR A 446 -12.15 10.80 17.33
C TYR A 446 -13.67 10.96 17.51
N VAL A 447 -14.34 9.97 18.12
CA VAL A 447 -15.78 10.00 18.39
C VAL A 447 -16.16 11.18 19.29
N ALA A 448 -15.39 11.46 20.34
CA ALA A 448 -15.62 12.60 21.23
C ALA A 448 -15.56 13.93 20.46
N ARG A 449 -14.58 14.08 19.57
CA ARG A 449 -14.46 15.26 18.70
C ARG A 449 -15.65 15.39 17.75
N GLU A 450 -16.04 14.31 17.06
CA GLU A 450 -17.14 14.37 16.09
C GLU A 450 -18.49 14.66 16.77
N ARG A 451 -18.74 14.12 17.97
CA ARG A 451 -19.93 14.47 18.77
C ARG A 451 -19.96 15.95 19.13
N SER A 452 -18.82 16.50 19.55
CA SER A 452 -18.69 17.93 19.84
C SER A 452 -18.95 18.78 18.60
N GLN A 453 -18.30 18.46 17.47
CA GLN A 453 -18.48 19.15 16.20
C GLN A 453 -19.93 19.10 15.71
N ARG A 454 -20.60 17.95 15.81
CA ARG A 454 -22.01 17.79 15.46
C ARG A 454 -22.90 18.70 16.30
N ARG A 455 -22.67 18.75 17.62
CA ARG A 455 -23.43 19.63 18.55
C ARG A 455 -23.24 21.10 18.19
N TRP A 456 -22.00 21.55 18.00
CA TRP A 456 -21.71 22.94 17.63
C TRP A 456 -22.31 23.34 16.28
N ARG A 457 -22.35 22.43 15.31
CA ARG A 457 -22.97 22.69 14.00
C ARG A 457 -24.49 22.79 14.08
N PHE A 458 -25.14 21.94 14.88
CA PHE A 458 -26.58 22.12 15.16
C PHE A 458 -26.86 23.44 15.86
N LEU A 459 -26.05 23.80 16.86
CA LEU A 459 -26.20 25.08 17.55
C LEU A 459 -26.02 26.26 16.58
N HIS A 460 -25.03 26.19 15.69
CA HIS A 460 -24.80 27.20 14.66
C HIS A 460 -26.00 27.34 13.71
N PHE A 461 -26.59 26.23 13.27
CA PHE A 461 -27.82 26.23 12.48
C PHE A 461 -28.96 26.95 13.20
N PHE A 462 -29.29 26.54 14.44
CA PHE A 462 -30.40 27.12 15.19
C PHE A 462 -30.15 28.59 15.55
N ALA A 463 -28.91 28.98 15.85
CA ALA A 463 -28.55 30.36 16.08
C ALA A 463 -28.84 31.23 14.84
N TRP A 464 -28.49 30.78 13.64
CA TRP A 464 -28.78 31.52 12.42
C TRP A 464 -30.26 31.51 12.03
N VAL A 465 -31.03 30.48 12.39
CA VAL A 465 -32.50 30.51 12.28
C VAL A 465 -33.06 31.67 13.10
N VAL A 466 -32.62 31.82 14.35
CA VAL A 466 -33.05 32.91 15.23
C VAL A 466 -32.63 34.28 14.66
N VAL A 467 -31.39 34.41 14.19
CA VAL A 467 -30.90 35.67 13.59
C VAL A 467 -31.70 36.06 12.35
N VAL A 468 -32.01 35.12 11.45
CA VAL A 468 -32.84 35.42 10.27
C VAL A 468 -34.23 35.88 10.66
N VAL A 469 -34.89 35.19 11.59
CA VAL A 469 -36.23 35.59 12.06
C VAL A 469 -36.18 36.99 12.69
N ALA A 470 -35.16 37.27 13.52
CA ALA A 470 -34.97 38.58 14.12
C ALA A 470 -34.73 39.68 13.07
N CYS A 471 -33.88 39.43 12.06
CA CYS A 471 -33.64 40.36 10.97
C CYS A 471 -34.91 40.61 10.13
N TYR A 472 -35.70 39.57 9.86
CA TYR A 472 -36.96 39.70 9.12
C TYR A 472 -37.98 40.55 9.87
N ILE A 473 -38.05 40.43 11.20
CA ILE A 473 -38.88 41.31 12.03
C ILE A 473 -38.32 42.73 12.05
N ALA A 474 -37.00 42.88 12.22
CA ALA A 474 -36.34 44.19 12.31
C ALA A 474 -36.54 45.04 11.06
N VAL A 475 -36.60 44.45 9.87
CA VAL A 475 -36.81 45.15 8.59
C VAL A 475 -38.08 46.02 8.61
N TRP A 476 -39.12 45.64 9.34
CA TRP A 476 -40.35 46.43 9.46
C TRP A 476 -40.16 47.76 10.21
N PHE A 477 -39.09 47.88 11.00
CA PHE A 477 -38.82 49.02 11.86
C PHE A 477 -37.64 49.87 11.37
N VAL A 478 -36.99 49.49 10.26
CA VAL A 478 -35.82 50.21 9.72
C VAL A 478 -36.28 51.26 8.71
N PRO A 479 -36.03 52.55 8.95
CA PRO A 479 -36.48 53.62 8.05
C PRO A 479 -35.61 53.76 6.79
N TYR A 480 -34.38 53.23 6.80
CA TYR A 480 -33.43 53.33 5.69
C TYR A 480 -33.39 52.04 4.87
N GLN A 481 -33.80 52.12 3.60
CA GLN A 481 -33.86 50.96 2.70
C GLN A 481 -32.52 50.22 2.54
N GLY A 482 -31.39 50.95 2.52
CA GLY A 482 -30.07 50.34 2.44
C GLY A 482 -29.71 49.48 3.66
N ILE A 483 -30.14 49.89 4.87
CA ILE A 483 -29.90 49.13 6.11
C ILE A 483 -30.81 47.89 6.15
N ALA A 484 -32.07 48.02 5.72
CA ALA A 484 -32.99 46.89 5.60
C ALA A 484 -32.44 45.84 4.61
N PHE A 485 -31.93 46.29 3.46
CA PHE A 485 -31.28 45.41 2.49
C PHE A 485 -30.04 44.71 3.08
N ALA A 486 -29.19 45.44 3.81
CA ALA A 486 -28.01 44.87 4.46
C ALA A 486 -28.38 43.78 5.48
N PHE A 487 -29.42 43.98 6.31
CA PHE A 487 -29.92 42.96 7.23
C PHE A 487 -30.36 41.70 6.49
N LEU A 488 -31.14 41.83 5.41
CA LEU A 488 -31.60 40.68 4.62
C LEU A 488 -30.43 39.90 4.01
N VAL A 489 -29.44 40.60 3.42
CA VAL A 489 -28.29 39.95 2.77
C VAL A 489 -27.43 39.23 3.81
N LEU A 490 -27.05 39.90 4.90
CA LEU A 490 -26.18 39.32 5.92
C LEU A 490 -26.85 38.15 6.64
N SER A 491 -28.14 38.28 6.99
CA SER A 491 -28.88 37.20 7.62
C SER A 491 -29.04 35.99 6.69
N SER A 492 -29.28 36.22 5.40
CA SER A 492 -29.41 35.14 4.41
C SER A 492 -28.10 34.40 4.18
N LEU A 493 -26.97 35.12 4.08
CA LEU A 493 -25.64 34.49 3.94
C LEU A 493 -25.28 33.66 5.17
N GLY A 494 -25.54 34.20 6.36
CA GLY A 494 -25.31 33.48 7.61
C GLY A 494 -26.21 32.24 7.75
N PHE A 495 -27.49 32.36 7.39
CA PHE A 495 -28.40 31.21 7.38
C PHE A 495 -28.03 30.17 6.34
N LEU A 496 -27.55 30.55 5.17
CA LEU A 496 -27.03 29.59 4.21
C LEU A 496 -25.87 28.78 4.82
N ALA A 497 -24.92 29.44 5.48
CA ALA A 497 -23.83 28.76 6.17
C ALA A 497 -24.34 27.87 7.31
N GLY A 498 -25.26 28.36 8.15
CA GLY A 498 -25.89 27.60 9.22
C GLY A 498 -26.68 26.38 8.72
N ALA A 499 -27.45 26.53 7.63
CA ALA A 499 -28.23 25.47 7.01
C ALA A 499 -27.34 24.37 6.43
N MET A 500 -26.22 24.74 5.78
CA MET A 500 -25.22 23.77 5.33
C MET A 500 -24.64 22.98 6.52
N ASP A 501 -24.32 23.65 7.63
CA ASP A 501 -23.83 23.00 8.85
C ASP A 501 -24.85 22.04 9.47
N GLY A 502 -26.12 22.47 9.56
CA GLY A 502 -27.22 21.64 10.05
C GLY A 502 -27.44 20.39 9.19
N LEU A 503 -27.42 20.55 7.85
CA LEU A 503 -27.55 19.44 6.92
C LEU A 503 -26.40 18.44 7.05
N MET A 504 -25.16 18.94 7.16
CA MET A 504 -23.99 18.09 7.36
C MET A 504 -24.09 17.30 8.68
N ALA A 505 -24.46 17.97 9.78
CA ALA A 505 -24.60 17.37 11.10
C ALA A 505 -25.72 16.31 11.17
N LEU A 506 -26.77 16.47 10.37
CA LEU A 506 -27.89 15.52 10.27
C LEU A 506 -27.53 14.28 9.44
N LEU A 507 -27.02 14.49 8.21
CA LEU A 507 -26.91 13.42 7.22
C LEU A 507 -25.62 12.61 7.35
N PHE A 508 -24.50 13.24 7.68
CA PHE A 508 -23.19 12.61 7.51
C PHE A 508 -22.49 12.25 8.81
N PHE A 509 -22.57 13.10 9.83
CA PHE A 509 -22.01 12.76 11.14
C PHE A 509 -22.73 11.56 11.76
N GLY A 510 -24.01 11.37 11.45
CA GLY A 510 -24.79 10.22 11.93
C GLY A 510 -24.32 8.89 11.30
N SER A 511 -24.03 8.85 10.01
CA SER A 511 -23.51 7.64 9.35
C SER A 511 -22.07 7.33 9.79
N GLU A 512 -21.23 8.34 9.92
CA GLU A 512 -19.84 8.19 10.39
C GLU A 512 -19.78 7.65 11.83
N ILE A 513 -20.59 8.20 12.75
CA ILE A 513 -20.67 7.69 14.13
C ILE A 513 -21.16 6.24 14.17
N ARG A 514 -22.12 5.85 13.32
CA ARG A 514 -22.58 4.45 13.26
C ARG A 514 -21.50 3.51 12.72
N ALA A 515 -20.75 3.93 11.70
CA ALA A 515 -19.62 3.15 11.18
C ALA A 515 -18.48 3.03 12.21
N LEU A 516 -18.21 4.09 12.99
CA LEU A 516 -17.26 4.04 14.11
C LEU A 516 -17.70 3.06 15.20
N LYS A 517 -19.00 3.00 15.54
CA LYS A 517 -19.53 2.03 16.51
C LYS A 517 -19.32 0.58 16.05
N GLU A 518 -19.56 0.30 14.78
CA GLU A 518 -19.31 -1.03 14.21
C GLU A 518 -17.82 -1.38 14.29
N PHE A 519 -16.96 -0.46 13.85
CA PHE A 519 -15.51 -0.67 13.88
C PHE A 519 -14.99 -0.86 15.31
N GLU A 520 -15.46 -0.05 16.26
CA GLU A 520 -15.13 -0.16 17.69
C GLU A 520 -15.50 -1.54 18.23
N TRP A 521 -16.71 -2.02 17.95
CA TRP A 521 -17.18 -3.35 18.39
C TRP A 521 -16.31 -4.47 17.81
N GLU A 522 -15.96 -4.40 16.52
CA GLU A 522 -15.08 -5.38 15.89
C GLU A 522 -13.68 -5.41 16.54
N ILE A 523 -13.12 -4.24 16.87
CA ILE A 523 -11.82 -4.13 17.56
C ILE A 523 -11.91 -4.66 19.00
N MET A 524 -12.99 -4.37 19.73
CA MET A 524 -13.21 -4.92 21.08
C MET A 524 -13.26 -6.45 21.06
N ASN A 525 -13.92 -7.05 20.07
CA ASN A 525 -13.97 -8.50 19.91
C ASN A 525 -12.60 -9.10 19.54
N ALA A 526 -11.83 -8.41 18.69
CA ALA A 526 -10.48 -8.81 18.35
C ALA A 526 -9.57 -8.81 19.60
N LYS A 527 -9.67 -7.74 20.42
CA LYS A 527 -8.98 -7.63 21.71
C LYS A 527 -9.39 -8.73 22.68
N ALA A 528 -10.69 -9.01 22.83
CA ALA A 528 -11.19 -10.06 23.72
C ALA A 528 -10.63 -11.44 23.32
N THR A 529 -10.59 -11.72 22.02
CA THR A 529 -10.00 -12.96 21.48
C THR A 529 -8.50 -13.05 21.79
N ALA A 530 -7.76 -11.93 21.75
CA ALA A 530 -6.34 -11.89 22.11
C ALA A 530 -6.10 -12.07 23.63
N ASN A 531 -6.95 -11.48 24.47
CA ASN A 531 -6.87 -11.57 25.94
C ASN A 531 -7.12 -12.99 26.48
N LEU A 532 -8.15 -13.67 25.96
CA LEU A 532 -8.48 -15.05 26.36
C LEU A 532 -7.29 -16.00 26.16
N LYS A 533 -6.40 -15.71 25.21
CA LYS A 533 -5.20 -16.50 24.95
C LYS A 533 -4.01 -16.16 25.85
N CYS A 534 -3.90 -14.93 26.35
CA CYS A 534 -2.79 -14.52 27.24
C CYS A 534 -2.94 -15.01 28.69
N GLY A 535 -4.00 -15.73 29.04
CA GLY A 535 -4.20 -16.28 30.39
C GLY A 535 -4.46 -15.22 31.47
N ILE A 536 -4.69 -13.96 31.10
CA ILE A 536 -5.07 -12.89 32.03
C ILE A 536 -6.55 -13.11 32.39
N ARG A 537 -6.81 -13.97 33.38
CA ARG A 537 -8.10 -14.03 34.09
C ARG A 537 -8.22 -12.83 35.04
N GLY A 538 -8.35 -11.63 34.49
CA GLY A 538 -8.85 -10.49 35.25
C GLY A 538 -10.37 -10.50 35.14
N GLY A 539 -11.07 -10.86 36.22
CA GLY A 539 -12.52 -10.72 36.45
C GLY A 539 -13.38 -10.72 35.19
N TRP A 540 -13.60 -11.90 34.60
CA TRP A 540 -14.53 -12.08 33.48
C TRP A 540 -15.79 -12.73 34.03
N ASP A 541 -16.76 -11.90 34.40
CA ASP A 541 -18.11 -12.32 34.73
C ASP A 541 -18.91 -12.30 33.42
N GLY A 542 -19.32 -13.47 32.94
CA GLY A 542 -19.93 -13.70 31.62
C GLY A 542 -21.28 -13.02 31.37
N GLU A 543 -21.68 -12.03 32.16
CA GLU A 543 -22.94 -11.29 32.03
C GLU A 543 -22.82 -9.98 31.22
N THR A 544 -21.62 -9.45 30.97
CA THR A 544 -21.47 -8.11 30.34
C THR A 544 -21.46 -8.09 28.80
N ILE A 545 -21.79 -9.19 28.12
CA ILE A 545 -21.84 -9.22 26.64
C ILE A 545 -23.21 -8.77 26.08
N TYR A 546 -24.24 -8.59 26.92
CA TYR A 546 -25.58 -8.21 26.42
C TYR A 546 -26.12 -6.85 26.91
N GLU A 547 -25.46 -6.16 27.83
CA GLU A 547 -25.92 -4.81 28.24
C GLU A 547 -24.73 -3.88 28.48
N ILE A 548 -24.40 -3.07 27.46
CA ILE A 548 -23.67 -1.82 27.68
C ILE A 548 -24.75 -0.72 27.71
N PRO A 549 -24.82 0.12 28.76
CA PRO A 549 -25.85 1.14 28.88
C PRO A 549 -25.70 2.14 27.73
N PHE A 550 -26.67 2.10 26.82
CA PHE A 550 -26.85 3.11 25.80
C PHE A 550 -27.26 4.41 26.50
N LEU A 551 -26.37 5.40 26.49
CA LEU A 551 -26.74 6.79 26.71
C LEU A 551 -27.08 7.41 25.35
N ASP A 552 -28.29 7.97 25.30
CA ASP A 552 -28.92 8.70 24.20
C ASP A 552 -28.01 9.70 23.44
#